data_AF-A0A543FSF7-F1
#
_entry.id   AF-A0A543FSF7-F1
#
_cell.length_a   1.000
_cell.length_b   1.000
_cell.length_c   1.000
_cell.angle_alpha   90.00
_cell.angle_beta   90.00
_cell.angle_gamma   90.00
#
_symmetry.space_group_name_H-M   'P 1'
#
loop_
_entity.id
_entity.type
_entity.pdbx_description
1 polymer ?
#
loop_
_entity_poly.entity_id
_entity_poly.type
_entity_poly.pdbx_seq_one_letter_code
_entity_poly.pdbx_strand_id
1 'polypeptide(L)'
;MNASKQLLRGAGLAVAALALVGCATNDEIYVSSFTDAHGRACTFVYTAQEGEDYGEGRDVDVSQLDCEYPPPGRTPGPPTTTHLDPLPTGG
;
A
#
# COMPACT_ATOMS: atom_id res chain seq x y z
N MET A 1 18.67 -38.64 41.22
CA MET A 1 19.03 -38.08 39.89
C MET A 1 17.75 -37.54 39.27
N ASN A 2 17.57 -36.21 39.30
CA ASN A 2 16.28 -35.54 39.09
C ASN A 2 16.01 -35.28 37.60
N ALA A 3 15.17 -36.12 37.01
CA ALA A 3 14.65 -36.04 35.63
C ALA A 3 13.60 -34.92 35.43
N SER A 4 13.60 -33.88 36.26
CA SER A 4 12.59 -32.81 36.26
C SER A 4 13.03 -31.53 35.53
N LYS A 5 14.26 -31.47 35.02
CA LYS A 5 14.82 -30.26 34.35
C LYS A 5 14.72 -30.24 32.82
N GLN A 6 14.27 -31.32 32.19
CA GLN A 6 14.28 -31.41 30.72
C GLN A 6 13.02 -30.84 30.03
N LEU A 7 11.92 -30.63 30.76
CA LEU A 7 10.67 -30.16 30.16
C LEU A 7 10.60 -28.64 29.92
N LEU A 8 11.46 -27.83 30.56
CA LEU A 8 11.41 -26.37 30.42
C LEU A 8 12.15 -25.81 29.19
N ARG A 9 12.95 -26.63 28.48
CA ARG A 9 13.76 -26.13 27.34
C ARG A 9 13.07 -26.23 25.99
N GLY A 10 11.98 -26.99 25.87
CA GLY A 10 11.24 -27.15 24.61
C GLY A 10 10.23 -26.04 24.31
N ALA A 11 9.64 -25.45 25.35
CA ALA A 11 8.55 -24.47 25.17
C ALA A 11 9.03 -23.09 24.69
N GLY A 12 10.24 -22.67 25.06
CA GLY A 12 10.77 -21.35 24.68
C GLY A 12 11.07 -21.20 23.19
N LEU A 13 11.48 -22.29 22.52
CA LEU A 13 11.79 -22.28 21.09
C LEU A 13 10.53 -22.22 20.22
N ALA A 14 9.45 -22.89 20.63
CA ALA A 14 8.18 -22.86 19.90
C ALA A 14 7.53 -21.46 19.92
N VAL A 15 7.58 -20.77 21.07
CA VAL A 15 7.05 -19.39 21.20
C VAL A 15 7.90 -18.39 20.41
N ALA A 16 9.22 -18.55 20.38
CA ALA A 16 10.09 -17.72 19.55
C ALA A 16 9.87 -17.93 18.04
N ALA A 17 9.58 -19.17 17.61
CA ALA A 17 9.26 -19.47 16.21
C ALA A 17 7.91 -18.89 15.77
N LEU A 18 6.92 -18.83 16.67
CA LEU A 18 5.62 -18.20 16.41
C LEU A 18 5.68 -16.66 16.41
N ALA A 19 6.70 -16.04 16.99
CA ALA A 19 6.87 -14.58 16.95
C ALA A 19 7.39 -14.05 15.60
N LEU A 20 7.73 -14.95 14.66
CA LEU A 20 8.24 -14.61 13.33
C LEU A 20 7.15 -14.58 12.24
N VAL A 21 5.88 -14.80 12.57
CA VAL A 21 4.79 -14.45 11.64
C VAL A 21 4.71 -12.94 11.59
N GLY A 22 5.53 -12.33 10.72
CA GLY A 22 5.42 -10.94 10.35
C GLY A 22 3.99 -10.67 9.86
N CYS A 23 3.39 -9.58 10.34
CA CYS A 23 2.16 -9.08 9.75
C CYS A 23 2.49 -8.67 8.32
N ALA A 24 2.10 -9.48 7.33
CA ALA A 24 2.09 -9.03 5.95
C ALA A 24 0.98 -7.98 5.84
N THR A 25 1.36 -6.72 5.68
CA THR A 25 0.42 -5.67 5.25
C THR A 25 0.19 -5.88 3.75
N ASN A 26 -1.08 -5.96 3.36
CA ASN A 26 -1.46 -5.96 1.95
C ASN A 26 -1.45 -4.51 1.49
N ASP A 27 -0.34 -4.11 0.87
CA ASP A 27 -0.21 -2.81 0.26
C ASP A 27 -0.81 -2.86 -1.15
N GLU A 28 -1.74 -1.97 -1.42
CA GLU A 28 -2.44 -1.82 -2.70
C GLU A 28 -1.97 -0.56 -3.42
N ILE A 29 -1.95 -0.61 -4.76
CA ILE A 29 -1.50 0.51 -5.58
C ILE A 29 -2.72 1.18 -6.20
N TYR A 30 -2.74 2.50 -6.15
CA TYR A 30 -3.83 3.31 -6.67
C TYR A 30 -3.30 4.35 -7.65
N VAL A 31 -4.05 4.60 -8.72
CA VAL A 31 -3.86 5.77 -9.58
C VAL A 31 -4.97 6.75 -9.28
N SER A 32 -4.60 7.98 -8.94
CA SER A 32 -5.56 9.05 -8.73
C SER A 32 -5.30 10.22 -9.66
N SER A 33 -6.40 10.86 -10.07
CA SER A 33 -6.37 12.08 -10.87
C SER A 33 -7.12 13.21 -10.18
N PHE A 34 -6.60 14.42 -10.29
CA PHE A 34 -7.23 15.64 -9.77
C PHE A 34 -6.87 16.85 -10.63
N THR A 35 -7.59 17.95 -10.45
CA THR A 35 -7.23 19.24 -11.06
C THR A 35 -6.57 20.13 -10.02
N ASP A 36 -5.39 20.65 -10.32
CA ASP A 36 -4.68 21.55 -9.40
C ASP A 36 -5.23 22.99 -9.45
N ALA A 37 -4.72 23.84 -8.55
CA ALA A 37 -5.12 25.25 -8.48
C ALA A 37 -4.79 26.07 -9.74
N HIS A 38 -3.92 25.57 -10.61
CA HIS A 38 -3.54 26.21 -11.87
C HIS A 38 -4.39 25.73 -13.05
N GLY A 39 -5.28 24.75 -12.84
CA GLY A 39 -6.14 24.18 -13.89
C GLY A 39 -5.47 23.05 -14.69
N ARG A 40 -4.36 22.50 -14.20
CA ARG A 40 -3.72 21.32 -14.80
C ARG A 40 -4.43 20.06 -14.36
N ALA A 41 -4.55 19.10 -15.25
CA ALA A 41 -4.93 17.74 -14.92
C ALA A 41 -3.69 17.01 -14.40
N CYS A 42 -3.73 16.62 -13.12
CA CYS A 42 -2.66 15.90 -12.47
C CYS A 42 -3.04 14.44 -12.27
N THR A 43 -2.07 13.54 -12.44
CA THR A 43 -2.17 12.12 -12.14
C THR A 43 -1.03 11.74 -11.20
N PHE A 44 -1.30 10.92 -10.20
CA PHE A 44 -0.27 10.38 -9.33
C PHE A 44 -0.57 8.93 -8.97
N VAL A 45 0.47 8.21 -8.59
CA VAL A 45 0.37 6.85 -8.08
C VAL A 45 0.67 6.91 -6.59
N TYR A 46 -0.13 6.22 -5.79
CA TYR A 46 0.17 6.04 -4.38
C TYR A 46 -0.09 4.60 -3.94
N THR A 47 0.60 4.22 -2.88
CA THR A 47 0.37 2.95 -2.20
C THR A 47 -0.40 3.21 -0.90
N ALA A 48 -1.38 2.38 -0.60
CA ALA A 48 -2.10 2.42 0.68
C ALA A 48 -2.38 1.00 1.17
N GLN A 49 -2.57 0.82 2.47
CA GLN A 49 -2.95 -0.47 3.00
C GLN A 49 -4.39 -0.82 2.56
N GLU A 50 -4.66 -2.11 2.32
CA GLU A 50 -6.00 -2.61 2.00
C GLU A 50 -7.06 -2.03 2.96
N GLY A 51 -8.04 -1.31 2.39
CA GLY A 51 -9.12 -0.66 3.15
C GLY A 51 -8.80 0.73 3.70
N GLU A 52 -7.64 1.31 3.40
CA GLU A 52 -7.29 2.69 3.74
C GLU A 52 -7.31 3.59 2.49
N ASP A 53 -7.86 4.80 2.63
CA ASP A 53 -7.87 5.81 1.56
C ASP A 53 -6.64 6.75 1.63
N TYR A 54 -6.44 7.51 0.55
CA TYR A 54 -5.40 8.53 0.49
C TYR A 54 -5.48 9.52 1.68
N GLY A 55 -4.44 9.53 2.52
CA GLY A 55 -4.33 10.41 3.68
C GLY A 55 -4.89 9.85 4.98
N GLU A 56 -5.47 8.65 4.96
CA GLU A 56 -6.01 7.97 6.15
C GLU A 56 -5.00 7.02 6.82
N GLY A 57 -3.94 6.65 6.09
CA GLY A 57 -2.89 5.72 6.51
C GLY A 57 -1.51 6.35 6.79
N ARG A 58 -0.63 5.59 7.45
CA ARG A 58 0.68 6.07 7.92
C ARG A 58 1.74 6.21 6.82
N ASP A 59 1.59 5.47 5.72
CA ASP A 59 2.63 5.30 4.69
C ASP A 59 2.06 5.51 3.27
N VAL A 60 1.46 6.67 3.00
CA VAL A 60 1.09 7.05 1.63
C VAL A 60 2.33 7.58 0.92
N ASP A 61 3.03 6.70 0.19
CA ASP A 61 4.09 7.13 -0.72
C ASP A 61 3.48 7.64 -2.02
N VAL A 62 3.68 8.92 -2.32
CA VAL A 62 3.26 9.51 -3.59
C VAL A 62 4.43 9.45 -4.56
N SER A 63 4.35 8.54 -5.50
CA SER A 63 5.30 8.38 -6.57
C SER A 63 4.75 9.00 -7.86
N GLN A 64 5.60 9.76 -8.56
CA GLN A 64 5.33 10.22 -9.94
C GLN A 64 4.08 11.09 -10.13
N LEU A 65 4.02 12.25 -9.44
CA LEU A 65 3.05 13.28 -9.77
C LEU A 65 3.38 13.88 -11.15
N ASP A 66 2.49 13.67 -12.12
CA ASP A 66 2.55 14.27 -13.45
C ASP A 66 1.36 15.21 -13.66
N CYS A 67 1.60 16.40 -14.21
CA CYS A 67 0.59 17.45 -14.35
C CYS A 67 0.72 18.14 -15.70
N GLU A 68 -0.35 18.13 -16.49
CA GLU A 68 -0.39 18.74 -17.82
C GLU A 68 -1.68 19.56 -18.02
N TYR A 69 -1.61 20.59 -18.87
CA TYR A 69 -2.81 21.37 -19.23
C TYR A 69 -3.69 20.59 -20.22
N PRO A 70 -5.03 20.68 -20.08
CA PRO A 70 -5.93 20.09 -21.07
C PRO A 70 -5.78 20.81 -22.42
N PRO A 71 -6.06 20.13 -23.54
CA PRO A 71 -6.08 20.74 -24.86
C PRO A 71 -7.03 21.94 -24.93
N PRO A 72 -6.80 22.92 -25.82
CA PRO A 72 -7.68 24.09 -25.97
C PRO A 72 -9.15 23.71 -26.12
N GLY A 73 -10.02 24.40 -25.38
CA GLY A 73 -11.48 24.15 -25.39
C GLY A 73 -11.94 22.91 -24.63
N ARG A 74 -11.04 22.22 -23.92
CA ARG A 74 -11.37 21.10 -23.02
C ARG A 74 -11.10 21.49 -21.58
N THR A 75 -11.87 20.91 -20.67
CA THR A 75 -11.62 20.97 -19.23
C THR A 75 -11.16 19.61 -18.74
N PRO A 76 -10.43 19.52 -17.61
CA PRO A 76 -10.14 18.25 -16.97
C PRO A 76 -11.44 17.52 -16.63
N GLY A 77 -11.35 16.18 -16.57
CA GLY A 77 -12.43 15.36 -16.06
C GLY A 77 -12.63 15.52 -14.55
N PRO A 78 -13.69 14.93 -13.99
CA PRO A 78 -13.82 14.82 -12.55
C PRO A 78 -12.65 14.01 -11.97
N PRO A 79 -12.25 14.26 -10.71
CA PRO A 79 -11.27 13.44 -10.02
C PRO A 79 -11.69 11.97 -10.00
N THR A 80 -10.72 11.07 -10.14
CA THR A 80 -10.94 9.63 -10.10
C THR A 80 -9.85 8.96 -9.29
N THR A 81 -10.18 7.88 -8.60
CA THR A 81 -9.21 6.99 -7.97
C THR A 81 -9.55 5.57 -8.39
N THR A 82 -8.54 4.83 -8.86
CA THR A 82 -8.71 3.46 -9.34
C THR A 82 -7.60 2.57 -8.78
N HIS A 83 -7.98 1.39 -8.29
CA HIS A 83 -7.04 0.34 -7.90
C HIS A 83 -6.30 -0.23 -9.12
N LEU A 84 -4.99 -0.39 -9.01
CA LEU A 84 -4.16 -1.08 -10.00
C LEU A 84 -4.01 -2.54 -9.60
N ASP A 85 -4.68 -3.42 -10.33
CA ASP A 85 -4.49 -4.85 -10.15
C ASP A 85 -3.03 -5.23 -10.48
N PRO A 86 -2.38 -6.09 -9.66
CA PRO A 86 -1.06 -6.61 -9.98
C PRO A 86 -1.09 -7.27 -11.36
N LEU A 87 -0.10 -6.94 -12.21
CA LEU A 87 0.07 -7.61 -13.50
C LEU A 87 0.10 -9.13 -13.27
N PRO A 88 -0.66 -9.95 -14.02
CA PRO A 88 -0.63 -11.40 -13.83
C PRO A 88 0.80 -11.89 -14.03
N THR A 89 1.41 -12.36 -12.95
CA THR A 89 2.69 -13.07 -13.01
C THR A 89 2.40 -14.41 -13.69
N GLY A 90 2.61 -14.46 -15.01
CA GLY A 90 2.49 -15.71 -15.77
C GLY A 90 3.37 -16.79 -15.15
N GLY A 91 2.75 -17.93 -14.83
CA GLY A 91 3.40 -19.12 -14.28
C GLY A 91 4.07 -20.00 -15.33
#